data_AF-A0A2T6K4Q8-F1
#
_entry.id   AF-A0A2T6K4Q8-F1
#
_cell.length_a   1.000
_cell.length_b   1.000
_cell.length_c   1.000
_cell.angle_alpha   90.00
_cell.angle_beta   90.00
_cell.angle_gamma   90.00
#
_symmetry.space_group_name_H-M   'P 1'
#
loop_
_entity.id
_entity.type
_entity.pdbx_description
1 polymer ?
#
loop_
_entity_poly.entity_id
_entity_poly.type
_entity_poly.pdbx_seq_one_letter_code
_entity_poly.pdbx_strand_id
1 'polypeptide(L)' 'FGLLKSELLYLKEFESIDHLKQELEQYIDYYNHKRIKAKLKGMSPVQYRIHTLSAA' A
#
# COMPACT_ATOMS: atom_id res chain seq x y z
N PHE A 1 1.16 7.52 7.62
CA PHE A 1 1.73 6.40 8.39
C PHE A 1 0.75 5.62 9.25
N GLY A 2 -0.42 6.16 9.64
CA GLY A 2 -1.40 5.42 10.48
C GLY A 2 -1.83 4.05 9.93
N LEU A 3 -2.18 3.98 8.64
CA LEU A 3 -2.64 2.73 8.00
C LEU A 3 -1.60 1.61 8.04
N LEU A 4 -0.33 1.92 7.72
CA LEU A 4 0.76 0.94 7.81
C LEU A 4 0.88 0.36 9.23
N LYS A 5 0.74 1.22 10.25
CA LYS A 5 0.80 0.76 11.64
C LYS A 5 -0.37 -0.15 11.99
N SER A 6 -1.60 0.27 11.67
CA SER A 6 -2.81 -0.48 12.02
C SER A 6 -3.05 -1.72 11.16
N GLU A 7 -2.56 -1.77 9.93
CA GLU A 7 -2.80 -2.87 8.99
C GLU A 7 -1.62 -3.85 8.91
N LEU A 8 -0.43 -3.47 9.39
CA LEU A 8 0.76 -4.33 9.39
C LEU A 8 1.43 -4.41 10.76
N LEU A 9 1.96 -3.28 11.27
CA LEU A 9 2.88 -3.30 12.42
C LEU A 9 2.22 -3.73 13.74
N TYR A 10 0.94 -3.44 13.94
CA TYR A 10 0.21 -3.80 15.15
C TYR A 10 -0.53 -5.13 15.05
N LEU A 11 -0.62 -5.72 13.85
CA LEU A 11 -1.38 -6.95 13.60
C LEU A 11 -0.49 -8.19 13.43
N LYS A 12 0.82 -7.99 13.24
CA LYS A 12 1.78 -9.07 13.03
C LYS A 12 2.94 -8.95 14.01
N GLU A 13 3.37 -10.11 14.50
CA GLU A 13 4.69 -10.25 15.11
C GLU A 13 5.72 -10.57 14.02
N PHE A 14 6.93 -10.07 14.18
CA PHE A 14 8.03 -10.28 13.24
C PHE A 14 9.15 -11.02 13.92
N GLU A 15 9.54 -12.14 13.33
CA GLU A 15 10.61 -13.00 13.84
C GLU A 15 12.01 -12.38 13.67
N SER A 16 12.15 -11.48 12.69
CA SER A 16 13.41 -10.80 12.40
C SER A 16 13.19 -9.49 11.65
N ILE A 17 14.24 -8.67 11.58
CA ILE A 17 14.24 -7.45 10.77
C ILE A 17 14.08 -7.77 9.28
N ASP A 18 14.63 -8.87 8.79
CA ASP A 18 14.50 -9.24 7.38
C ASP A 18 13.08 -9.72 7.06
N HIS A 19 12.42 -10.44 7.98
CA HIS A 19 11.00 -10.76 7.85
C HIS A 19 10.15 -9.46 7.82
N LEU A 20 10.43 -8.50 8.71
CA LEU A 20 9.76 -7.20 8.69
C LEU A 20 9.93 -6.47 7.35
N LYS A 21 11.13 -6.48 6.76
CA LYS A 21 11.38 -5.86 5.44
C LYS A 21 10.55 -6.51 4.34
N GLN A 22 10.54 -7.84 4.29
CA GLN A 22 9.76 -8.59 3.30
C GLN A 22 8.27 -8.27 3.39
N GLU A 23 7.73 -8.28 4.60
CA GLU A 23 6.33 -7.94 4.88
C GLU A 23 6.01 -6.48 4.53
N LEU A 24 6.93 -5.56 4.81
CA LEU A 24 6.81 -4.15 4.45
C LEU A 24 6.79 -3.95 2.93
N GLU A 25 7.68 -4.62 2.19
CA GLU A 25 7.72 -4.57 0.72
C GLU A 25 6.41 -5.08 0.11
N GLN A 26 5.90 -6.21 0.61
CA GLN A 26 4.61 -6.76 0.18
C GLN A 26 3.45 -5.80 0.46
N TYR A 27 3.44 -5.18 1.64
CA TYR A 27 2.42 -4.20 1.99
C TYR A 27 2.50 -2.96 1.10
N ILE A 28 3.70 -2.48 0.77
CA ILE A 28 3.90 -1.33 -0.14
C ILE A 28 3.39 -1.65 -1.54
N ASP A 29 3.68 -2.84 -2.08
CA ASP A 29 3.16 -3.29 -3.37
C ASP A 29 1.63 -3.33 -3.35
N TYR A 30 1.04 -4.00 -2.36
CA TYR A 30 -0.40 -4.06 -2.18
C TYR A 30 -1.02 -2.65 -2.11
N TYR A 31 -0.48 -1.77 -1.26
CA TYR A 31 -1.02 -0.44 -1.06
C TYR A 31 -0.98 0.39 -2.33
N ASN A 32 0.11 0.32 -3.11
CA ASN A 32 0.29 1.16 -4.28
C ASN A 32 -0.40 0.62 -5.53
N HIS A 33 -0.41 -0.69 -5.73
CA HIS A 33 -0.83 -1.31 -6.98
C HIS A 33 -2.20 -1.99 -6.90
N LYS A 34 -2.57 -2.52 -5.74
CA LYS A 34 -3.75 -3.39 -5.59
C LYS A 34 -4.87 -2.75 -4.75
N ARG A 35 -4.55 -1.83 -3.84
CA ARG A 35 -5.54 -1.21 -2.94
C ARG A 35 -6.52 -0.33 -3.68
N ILE A 36 -7.78 -0.74 -3.72
CA ILE A 36 -8.88 0.03 -4.30
C ILE A 36 -9.32 1.14 -3.34
N LYS A 37 -9.50 2.36 -3.85
CA LYS A 37 -9.97 3.50 -3.07
C LYS A 37 -11.18 4.15 -3.74
N ALA A 38 -12.31 4.20 -3.05
CA ALA A 38 -13.53 4.83 -3.55
C ALA A 38 -13.30 6.31 -3.97
N LYS A 39 -12.53 7.05 -3.16
CA LYS A 39 -12.14 8.44 -3.48
C LYS A 39 -11.28 8.59 -4.73
N LEU A 40 -10.67 7.51 -5.21
CA LEU A 40 -9.90 7.46 -6.45
C LEU A 40 -10.71 6.80 -7.58
N LYS A 41 -12.04 6.89 -7.53
CA LYS A 41 -12.96 6.27 -8.51
C LYS A 41 -12.73 4.76 -8.66
N GLY A 42 -12.37 4.10 -7.57
CA GLY A 42 -12.07 2.66 -7.58
C GLY A 42 -10.71 2.29 -8.17
N MET A 43 -9.80 3.24 -8.36
CA MET A 43 -8.44 2.96 -8.82
C MET A 43 -7.48 2.69 -7.65
N SER A 44 -6.38 2.00 -7.94
CA SER A 44 -5.22 1.97 -7.06
C SER A 44 -4.45 3.30 -7.10
N PRO A 45 -3.64 3.62 -6.07
CA PRO A 45 -2.86 4.85 -6.06
C PRO A 45 -1.99 5.05 -7.30
N VAL A 46 -1.36 3.99 -7.82
CA VAL A 46 -0.55 4.08 -9.04
C VAL A 46 -1.42 4.33 -10.26
N GLN A 47 -2.52 3.57 -10.43
CA GLN A 47 -3.45 3.76 -11.54
C GLN A 47 -4.01 5.19 -11.57
N TYR A 48 -4.39 5.72 -10.40
CA TYR A 48 -4.89 7.08 -10.29
C TYR A 48 -3.84 8.10 -10.74
N ARG A 49 -2.57 7.96 -10.32
CA ARG A 49 -1.49 8.85 -10.76
C ARG A 49 -1.32 8.84 -12.28
N ILE A 50 -1.31 7.66 -12.90
CA ILE A 50 -1.20 7.51 -14.36
C ILE A 50 -2.38 8.20 -15.04
N HIS A 51 -3.62 7.93 -14.57
CA HIS A 51 -4.82 8.54 -15.11
C HIS A 51 -4.78 10.08 -15.03
N THR A 52 -4.37 10.63 -13.89
CA THR A 52 -4.27 12.10 -13.73
C THR A 52 -3.18 12.73 -14.59
N LEU A 53 -2.06 12.03 -14.81
CA LEU A 53 -0.99 12.52 -15.67
C LEU A 53 -1.38 12.48 -17.15
N SER A 54 -2.15 11.46 -17.56
CA SER A 54 -2.65 11.36 -18.94
C SER A 54 -3.78 12.34 -19.27
N ALA A 55 -4.44 12.90 -18.24
CA ALA A 55 -5.54 13.85 -18.38
C ALA A 55 -5.08 15.32 -18.24
N ALA A 56 -3.80 15.54 -17.96
CA ALA A 56 -3.16 16.87 -17.91
C ALA A 56 -2.58 17.22 -19.28
#